data_AF-A0A2U1TL85-F1
#
_entry.id   AF-A0A2U1TL85-F1
#
_cell.length_a   1.000
_cell.length_b   1.000
_cell.length_c   1.000
_cell.angle_alpha   90.00
_cell.angle_beta   90.00
_cell.angle_gamma   90.00
#
_symmetry.space_group_name_H-M   'P 1'
#
loop_
_entity.id
_entity.type
_entity.pdbx_description
1 polymer ?
#
loop_
_entity_poly.entity_id
_entity_poly.type
_entity_poly.pdbx_seq_one_letter_code
_entity_poly.pdbx_strand_id
1 'polypeptide(L)'
;MTNAINKCSAEETAACCCVDVGTVMDNTDCTASYSKVFAERAEAESMLSLLTEKARAVESEPCQIDSKIDAVEGGVKLDIDFTFSCQAETMIFQLGLR
;
A
#
# COMPACT_ATOMS: atom_id res chain seq x y z
N MET A 1 -7.42 -46.09 27.91
CA MET A 1 -7.98 -45.57 26.66
C MET A 1 -7.72 -44.08 26.63
N THR A 2 -7.34 -43.60 25.46
CA THR A 2 -6.48 -42.45 25.15
C THR A 2 -6.99 -41.09 25.68
N ASN A 3 -6.19 -40.41 26.50
CA ASN A 3 -6.34 -38.97 26.71
C ASN A 3 -5.42 -38.28 25.71
N ALA A 4 -6.05 -37.55 24.79
CA ALA A 4 -5.42 -36.85 23.69
C ALA A 4 -4.40 -35.84 24.22
N ILE A 5 -3.13 -36.09 23.89
CA ILE A 5 -2.03 -35.13 24.07
C ILE A 5 -2.22 -34.09 22.96
N ASN A 6 -2.89 -32.99 23.30
CA ASN A 6 -3.05 -31.82 22.45
C ASN A 6 -1.67 -31.15 22.26
N LYS A 7 -0.92 -31.66 21.27
CA LYS A 7 0.36 -31.10 20.84
C LYS A 7 0.21 -29.60 20.61
N CYS A 8 0.68 -28.85 21.59
CA CYS A 8 1.22 -27.53 21.44
C CYS A 8 2.46 -27.64 20.56
N SER A 9 2.30 -27.34 19.28
CA SER A 9 3.38 -26.84 18.44
C SER A 9 2.92 -25.47 17.98
N ALA A 10 3.31 -24.48 18.77
CA ALA A 10 3.44 -23.12 18.33
C ALA A 10 4.44 -23.12 17.18
N GLU A 11 3.93 -23.03 15.96
CA GLU A 11 4.70 -22.49 14.85
C GLU A 11 3.89 -21.29 14.41
N GLU A 12 4.28 -20.14 14.97
CA GLU A 12 3.88 -18.82 14.52
C GLU A 12 4.26 -18.71 13.04
N THR A 13 3.38 -19.21 12.17
CA THR A 13 3.28 -18.68 10.83
C THR A 13 2.90 -17.24 11.06
N ALA A 14 3.89 -16.36 10.89
CA ALA A 14 3.72 -14.92 10.87
C ALA A 14 2.44 -14.65 10.09
N ALA A 15 1.36 -14.38 10.82
CA ALA A 15 0.22 -13.73 10.27
C ALA A 15 0.83 -12.42 9.78
N CYS A 16 1.13 -12.34 8.48
CA CYS A 16 1.23 -11.03 7.87
C CYS A 16 -0.17 -10.45 8.06
N CYS A 17 -0.37 -9.79 9.19
CA CYS A 17 -1.26 -8.66 9.34
C CYS A 17 -0.73 -7.55 8.43
N CYS A 18 -0.62 -7.88 7.14
CA CYS A 18 -0.75 -6.99 6.03
C CYS A 18 -2.21 -6.47 6.12
N VAL A 19 -2.52 -5.73 7.18
CA VAL A 19 -3.74 -4.94 7.28
C VAL A 19 -3.65 -4.01 6.08
N ASP A 20 -4.45 -4.33 5.07
CA ASP A 20 -4.60 -3.53 3.87
C ASP A 20 -5.39 -2.27 4.29
N VAL A 21 -4.69 -1.36 4.97
CA VAL A 21 -5.16 -0.04 5.37
C VAL A 21 -4.63 0.94 4.35
N GLY A 22 -5.13 0.87 3.12
CA GLY A 22 -4.40 1.49 2.02
C GLY A 22 -5.16 2.08 0.87
N THR A 23 -6.49 2.16 0.94
CA THR A 23 -7.22 3.06 0.04
C THR A 23 -8.18 3.88 0.87
N VAL A 24 -7.63 4.85 1.59
CA VAL A 24 -8.45 5.93 2.14
C VAL A 24 -8.86 6.77 0.94
N MET A 25 -10.11 6.60 0.53
CA MET A 25 -10.73 7.39 -0.54
C MET A 25 -10.99 8.81 -0.02
N ASP A 26 -9.98 9.67 -0.01
CA ASP A 26 -10.23 11.10 0.05
C ASP A 26 -10.68 11.53 -1.36
N ASN A 27 -12.00 11.57 -1.56
CA ASN A 27 -12.62 11.87 -2.85
C ASN A 27 -12.57 13.37 -3.17
N THR A 28 -11.37 13.95 -3.12
CA THR A 28 -11.08 15.22 -3.78
C THR A 28 -10.84 14.91 -5.27
N ASP A 29 -11.94 14.82 -6.03
CA ASP A 29 -12.20 14.50 -7.47
C ASP A 29 -11.12 13.89 -8.40
N CYS A 30 -9.81 14.17 -8.24
CA CYS A 30 -8.71 13.67 -9.06
C CYS A 30 -7.55 13.02 -8.25
N THR A 31 -7.69 12.85 -6.95
CA THR A 31 -6.64 12.34 -6.07
C THR A 31 -6.85 10.87 -5.67
N ALA A 32 -5.79 10.07 -5.74
CA ALA A 32 -5.74 8.70 -5.23
C ALA A 32 -4.66 8.56 -4.15
N SER A 33 -5.07 8.18 -2.95
CA SER A 33 -4.15 7.99 -1.82
C SER A 33 -3.87 6.49 -1.59
N TYR A 34 -2.60 6.16 -1.36
CA TYR A 34 -2.11 4.82 -1.04
C TYR A 34 -1.36 4.85 0.28
N SER A 35 -1.72 3.97 1.21
CA SER A 35 -1.04 3.85 2.50
C SER A 35 -0.71 2.38 2.78
N LYS A 36 0.55 2.06 3.14
CA LYS A 36 0.91 0.70 3.54
C LYS A 36 2.09 0.69 4.50
N VAL A 37 2.00 -0.20 5.50
CA VAL A 37 3.13 -0.47 6.40
C VAL A 37 3.94 -1.63 5.84
N PHE A 38 5.25 -1.43 5.76
CA PHE A 38 6.26 -2.39 5.32
C PHE A 38 7.20 -2.71 6.48
N ALA A 39 7.80 -3.89 6.47
CA ALA A 39 8.80 -4.27 7.48
C ALA A 39 10.09 -3.44 7.32
N GLU A 40 10.50 -3.17 6.07
CA GLU A 40 11.76 -2.49 5.76
C GLU A 40 11.54 -1.26 4.86
N ARG A 41 12.41 -0.26 5.02
CA ARG A 41 12.42 0.94 4.17
C ARG A 41 12.64 0.63 2.70
N ALA A 42 13.47 -0.37 2.39
CA ALA A 42 13.74 -0.79 1.02
C ALA A 42 12.47 -1.30 0.31
N GLU A 43 11.59 -2.00 1.02
CA GLU A 43 10.32 -2.46 0.44
C GLU A 43 9.37 -1.30 0.16
N ALA A 44 9.29 -0.33 1.08
CA ALA A 44 8.52 0.90 0.88
C ALA A 44 9.04 1.70 -0.33
N GLU A 45 10.35 1.86 -0.49
CA GLU A 45 10.95 2.56 -1.63
C GLU A 45 10.74 1.81 -2.96
N SER A 46 10.82 0.48 -2.94
CA SER A 46 10.50 -0.35 -4.11
C SER A 46 9.03 -0.21 -4.52
N MET A 47 8.11 -0.24 -3.55
CA MET A 47 6.69 0.01 -3.81
C MET A 47 6.44 1.42 -4.33
N LEU A 48 7.07 2.43 -3.75
CA LEU A 48 6.98 3.82 -4.22
C LEU A 48 7.38 3.93 -5.70
N SER A 49 8.48 3.29 -6.10
CA SER A 49 8.93 3.28 -7.49
C SER A 49 7.90 2.62 -8.40
N LEU A 50 7.39 1.43 -8.01
CA LEU A 50 6.39 0.70 -8.78
C LEU A 50 5.09 1.51 -8.96
N LEU A 51 4.60 2.15 -7.90
CA LEU A 51 3.40 2.97 -7.93
C LEU A 51 3.62 4.23 -8.77
N THR A 52 4.79 4.84 -8.67
CA THR A 52 5.19 5.98 -9.51
C THR A 52 5.19 5.59 -10.99
N GLU A 53 5.79 4.46 -11.35
CA GLU A 53 5.80 3.96 -12.73
C GLU A 53 4.40 3.66 -13.24
N LYS A 54 3.54 3.05 -12.42
CA LYS A 54 2.12 2.83 -12.74
C LYS A 54 1.38 4.14 -12.97
N ALA A 55 1.59 5.14 -12.12
CA ALA A 55 0.96 6.45 -12.26
C ALA A 55 1.41 7.09 -13.57
N ARG A 56 2.71 7.03 -13.89
CA ARG A 56 3.26 7.59 -15.13
C ARG A 56 2.86 6.84 -16.40
N ALA A 57 2.47 5.58 -16.29
CA ALA A 57 1.89 4.83 -17.41
C ALA A 57 0.43 5.21 -17.69
N VAL A 58 -0.29 5.73 -16.68
CA VAL A 58 -1.70 6.12 -16.78
C VAL A 58 -1.85 7.61 -17.08
N GLU A 59 -0.94 8.43 -16.56
CA GLU A 59 -0.97 9.88 -16.70
C GLU A 59 -0.83 10.30 -18.17
N SER A 60 -1.69 11.21 -18.62
CA SER A 60 -1.54 11.95 -19.87
C SER A 60 -0.85 13.30 -19.64
N GLU A 61 -1.02 13.86 -18.45
CA GLU A 61 -0.35 15.06 -17.97
C GLU A 61 0.44 14.74 -16.70
N PRO A 62 1.52 15.47 -16.36
CA PRO A 62 2.31 15.17 -15.18
C PRO A 62 1.46 15.22 -13.90
N CYS A 63 1.15 14.05 -13.34
CA CYS A 63 0.50 13.89 -12.06
C CYS A 63 1.44 14.36 -10.94
N GLN A 64 0.84 14.96 -9.92
CA GLN A 64 1.57 15.30 -8.71
C GLN A 64 1.60 14.08 -7.81
N ILE A 65 2.80 13.70 -7.38
CA ILE A 65 3.04 12.55 -6.53
C ILE A 65 3.68 13.09 -5.25
N ASP A 66 2.93 13.08 -4.15
CA ASP A 66 3.45 13.39 -2.82
C ASP A 66 3.66 12.08 -2.06
N SER A 67 4.89 11.79 -1.65
CA SER A 67 5.21 10.54 -0.97
C SER A 67 5.93 10.80 0.34
N LYS A 68 5.48 10.12 1.39
CA LYS A 68 6.04 10.19 2.73
C LYS A 68 6.31 8.79 3.26
N ILE A 69 7.54 8.58 3.74
CA ILE A 69 7.93 7.36 4.46
C ILE A 69 8.25 7.75 5.90
N ASP A 70 7.48 7.21 6.85
CA ASP A 70 7.61 7.49 8.27
C ASP A 70 7.88 6.19 9.05
N ALA A 71 8.68 6.23 10.11
CA ALA A 71 8.97 5.06 10.92
C ALA A 71 7.83 4.86 11.92
N VAL A 72 7.22 3.67 11.92
CA VAL A 72 6.05 3.36 12.77
C VAL A 72 6.30 2.11 13.59
N GLU A 73 5.48 1.89 14.62
CA GLU A 73 5.54 0.65 15.39
C GLU A 73 5.20 -0.53 14.46
N GLY A 74 6.18 -1.42 14.23
CA GLY A 74 6.06 -2.55 13.30
C GLY A 74 6.75 -2.37 11.94
N GLY A 75 7.45 -1.26 11.70
CA GLY A 75 8.28 -1.07 10.50
C GLY A 75 8.29 0.37 9.99
N VAL A 76 8.00 0.56 8.70
CA VAL A 76 7.85 1.88 8.07
C VAL A 76 6.49 1.99 7.39
N LYS A 77 5.84 3.15 7.50
CA LYS A 77 4.60 3.46 6.78
C LYS A 77 4.94 4.30 5.56
N LEU A 78 4.50 3.85 4.41
CA LEU A 78 4.51 4.58 3.16
C LEU A 78 3.12 5.18 2.97
N ASP A 79 3.03 6.50 2.93
CA ASP A 79 1.84 7.23 2.49
C ASP A 79 2.18 7.93 1.19
N ILE A 80 1.34 7.77 0.17
CA ILE A 80 1.51 8.41 -1.12
C ILE A 80 0.18 8.95 -1.59
N ASP A 81 0.22 10.13 -2.18
CA ASP A 81 -0.91 10.79 -2.77
C ASP A 81 -0.63 11.10 -4.24
N PHE A 82 -1.48 10.61 -5.12
CA PHE A 82 -1.40 10.80 -6.57
C PHE A 82 -2.52 11.72 -7.02
N THR A 83 -2.19 12.96 -7.35
CA THR A 83 -3.15 13.92 -7.91
C THR A 83 -2.99 13.96 -9.42
N PHE A 84 -3.96 13.40 -10.13
CA PHE A 84 -4.01 13.41 -11.60
C PHE A 84 -4.70 14.66 -12.13
N SER A 85 -4.56 14.91 -13.42
CA SER A 85 -5.23 16.04 -14.08
C SER A 85 -6.72 15.76 -14.33
N CYS A 86 -7.08 14.48 -14.53
CA CYS A 86 -8.43 14.05 -14.82
C CYS A 86 -8.86 12.84 -13.97
N GLN A 87 -10.11 12.84 -13.53
CA GLN A 87 -10.72 11.76 -12.75
C GLN A 87 -10.62 10.38 -13.42
N ALA A 88 -10.67 10.32 -14.75
CA ALA A 88 -10.55 9.06 -15.49
C ALA A 88 -9.19 8.38 -15.25
N GLU A 89 -8.11 9.17 -15.16
CA GLU A 89 -6.76 8.67 -14.90
C GLU A 89 -6.67 8.12 -13.47
N THR A 90 -7.24 8.86 -12.51
CA THR A 90 -7.35 8.41 -11.11
C THR A 90 -8.09 7.07 -11.02
N MET A 91 -9.20 6.89 -11.74
CA MET A 91 -9.95 5.63 -11.76
C MET A 91 -9.15 4.48 -12.40
N ILE A 92 -8.49 4.72 -13.54
CA ILE A 92 -7.66 3.71 -14.21
C ILE A 92 -6.48 3.29 -13.31
N PHE A 93 -5.83 4.26 -12.67
CA PHE A 93 -4.74 4.01 -11.74
C PHE A 93 -5.21 3.17 -10.54
N GLN A 94 -6.33 3.56 -9.91
CA GLN A 94 -6.93 2.81 -8.80
C GLN A 94 -7.30 1.37 -9.18
N LEU A 95 -7.85 1.15 -10.39
CA LEU A 95 -8.12 -0.21 -10.88
C LEU A 95 -6.84 -1.05 -11.02
N GLY A 96 -5.69 -0.41 -11.29
CA GLY A 96 -4.38 -1.07 -11.39
C GLY A 96 -3.68 -1.29 -10.04
N LEU A 97 -4.23 -0.79 -8.93
CA LEU A 97 -3.77 -1.02 -7.56
C LEU A 97 -4.49 -2.18 -6.85
N ARG A 98 -5.61 -2.63 -7.40
CA ARG A 98 -6.46 -3.70 -6.87
C ARG A 98 -5.94 -5.10 -7.24
#